data_AF-A0A967T0I1-F1
#
_entry.id   AF-A0A967T0I1-F1
#
_cell.length_a   1.000
_cell.length_b   1.000
_cell.length_c   1.000
_cell.angle_alpha   90.00
_cell.angle_beta   90.00
_cell.angle_gamma   90.00
#
_symmetry.space_group_name_H-M   'P 1'
#
loop_
_entity.id
_entity.type
_entity.pdbx_description
1 polymer ?
#
loop_
_entity_poly.entity_id
_entity_poly.type
_entity_poly.pdbx_seq_one_letter_code
_entity_poly.pdbx_strand_id
1 'polypeptide(L)'
;PLLDDMPMPDEDILDEAEVLFNRLDKLHQLLIDPDLSSMRLVVTPEKMVIKEAQRSFTYLNLYGYITDAIVCNRIFPSGEGYFSDWKEIQDKYLELIDDSFKPLPILTAPYFSHEVLGLERLDELANHLYGELDPSEILFHGKGHEILQIDDGYILSIPLPFATKEEISLFRNNDELSIQAGSWRRNLILPRALLDHEITRAKFESSALNIYFIHTPEEG
;
A
#
# COMPACT_ATOMS: atom_id res chain seq x y z
N PRO A 1 38.90 -24.37 2.89
CA PRO A 1 40.00 -23.60 2.27
C PRO A 1 39.57 -23.08 0.88
N LEU A 2 38.86 -21.94 0.85
CA LEU A 2 38.48 -21.23 -0.39
C LEU A 2 37.96 -19.81 -0.11
N LEU A 3 38.37 -19.19 1.02
CA LEU A 3 38.00 -17.82 1.41
C LEU A 3 39.20 -16.86 1.48
N ASP A 4 40.41 -17.34 1.20
CA ASP A 4 41.66 -16.59 1.45
C ASP A 4 42.18 -15.75 0.26
N ASP A 5 41.43 -15.64 -0.85
CA ASP A 5 41.94 -15.00 -2.08
C ASP A 5 40.91 -14.08 -2.75
N MET A 6 40.09 -13.40 -1.96
CA MET A 6 39.38 -12.22 -2.46
C MET A 6 40.29 -11.00 -2.25
N PRO A 7 40.73 -10.31 -3.33
CA PRO A 7 41.47 -9.08 -3.17
C PRO A 7 40.60 -8.09 -2.38
N MET A 8 41.12 -7.61 -1.26
CA MET A 8 40.47 -6.57 -0.49
C MET A 8 40.30 -5.34 -1.40
N PRO A 9 39.11 -4.75 -1.49
CA PRO A 9 38.90 -3.56 -2.30
C PRO A 9 39.85 -2.45 -1.83
N ASP A 10 40.37 -1.66 -2.78
CA ASP A 10 41.19 -0.49 -2.48
C ASP A 10 40.43 0.49 -1.56
N GLU A 11 41.13 1.19 -0.67
CA GLU A 11 40.52 2.12 0.31
C GLU A 11 39.60 3.16 -0.38
N ASP A 12 39.97 3.64 -1.56
CA ASP A 12 39.15 4.55 -2.36
C ASP A 12 37.78 3.96 -2.74
N ILE A 13 37.70 2.65 -3.02
CA ILE A 13 36.46 1.94 -3.37
C ILE A 13 35.57 1.77 -2.13
N LEU A 14 36.18 1.50 -0.97
CA LEU A 14 35.48 1.42 0.31
C LEU A 14 34.86 2.77 0.68
N ASP A 15 35.61 3.87 0.51
CA ASP A 15 35.14 5.23 0.76
C ASP A 15 33.98 5.62 -0.18
N GLU A 16 34.08 5.28 -1.47
CA GLU A 16 32.99 5.51 -2.44
C GLU A 16 31.72 4.73 -2.07
N ALA A 17 31.87 3.48 -1.64
CA ALA A 17 30.77 2.66 -1.18
C ALA A 17 30.11 3.26 0.07
N GLU A 18 30.90 3.71 1.05
CA GLU A 18 30.39 4.35 2.27
C GLU A 18 29.60 5.63 1.94
N VAL A 19 30.08 6.46 1.02
CA VAL A 19 29.36 7.66 0.56
C VAL A 19 28.03 7.28 -0.08
N LEU A 20 27.97 6.22 -0.90
CA LEU A 20 26.73 5.74 -1.50
C LEU A 20 25.74 5.24 -0.44
N PHE A 21 26.19 4.42 0.51
CA PHE A 21 25.35 3.92 1.61
C PHE A 21 24.77 5.07 2.43
N ASN A 22 25.60 6.05 2.80
CA ASN A 22 25.16 7.23 3.54
C ASN A 22 24.14 8.08 2.76
N ARG A 23 24.24 8.15 1.42
CA ARG A 23 23.26 8.85 0.59
C ARG A 23 21.95 8.09 0.49
N LEU A 24 22.00 6.76 0.33
CA LEU A 24 20.83 5.91 0.30
C LEU A 24 20.07 5.93 1.62
N ASP A 25 20.79 5.88 2.75
CA ASP A 25 20.18 6.00 4.07
C ASP A 25 19.50 7.35 4.26
N LYS A 26 20.18 8.47 3.94
CA LYS A 26 19.56 9.81 4.00
C LYS A 26 18.32 9.92 3.13
N LEU A 27 18.35 9.39 1.91
CA LEU A 27 17.20 9.38 1.01
C LEU A 27 16.06 8.56 1.63
N HIS A 28 16.37 7.38 2.16
CA HIS A 28 15.39 6.53 2.81
C HIS A 28 14.75 7.24 4.01
N GLN A 29 15.53 7.88 4.88
CA GLN A 29 15.02 8.66 6.02
C GLN A 29 14.06 9.76 5.59
N LEU A 30 14.34 10.48 4.49
CA LEU A 30 13.45 11.51 3.97
C LEU A 30 12.14 10.92 3.44
N LEU A 31 12.20 9.74 2.80
CA LEU A 31 11.03 9.10 2.19
C LEU A 31 10.09 8.41 3.19
N ILE A 32 10.59 8.06 4.38
CA ILE A 32 9.77 7.44 5.45
C ILE A 32 9.27 8.47 6.47
N ASP A 33 9.71 9.74 6.37
CA ASP A 33 9.27 10.81 7.25
C ASP A 33 7.87 11.33 6.86
N PRO A 34 6.82 11.11 7.69
CA PRO A 34 5.45 11.55 7.45
C PRO A 34 5.26 13.04 7.28
N ASP A 35 6.17 13.86 7.80
CA ASP A 35 6.04 15.31 7.74
C ASP A 35 6.74 15.90 6.50
N LEU A 36 7.54 15.08 5.80
CA LEU A 36 8.31 15.51 4.63
C LEU A 36 7.85 14.89 3.32
N SER A 37 7.37 13.64 3.32
CA SER A 37 7.00 12.97 2.07
C SER A 37 5.88 11.94 2.23
N SER A 38 5.14 11.76 1.14
CA SER A 38 4.12 10.73 1.01
C SER A 38 4.06 10.19 -0.43
N MET A 39 3.41 9.05 -0.59
CA MET A 39 3.15 8.39 -1.86
C MET A 39 1.65 8.43 -2.16
N ARG A 40 1.29 8.67 -3.42
CA ARG A 40 -0.09 8.49 -3.91
C ARG A 40 -0.12 7.41 -4.97
N LEU A 41 -0.88 6.35 -4.72
CA LEU A 41 -0.98 5.25 -5.67
C LEU A 41 -2.06 5.54 -6.70
N VAL A 42 -1.70 5.49 -7.98
CA VAL A 42 -2.65 5.64 -9.08
C VAL A 42 -3.17 4.27 -9.51
N VAL A 43 -4.48 4.08 -9.51
CA VAL A 43 -5.16 2.84 -9.85
C VAL A 43 -6.23 3.10 -10.91
N THR A 44 -6.47 2.15 -11.80
CA THR A 44 -7.67 2.13 -12.64
C THR A 44 -8.63 1.07 -12.06
N PRO A 45 -9.96 1.29 -12.06
CA PRO A 45 -10.95 0.31 -11.59
C PRO A 45 -11.02 -0.97 -12.45
N GLU A 46 -9.97 -1.77 -12.39
CA GLU A 46 -9.80 -3.02 -13.11
C GLU A 46 -9.14 -4.02 -12.16
N LYS A 47 -9.64 -5.26 -12.12
CA LYS A 47 -9.24 -6.28 -11.15
C LYS A 47 -7.72 -6.46 -11.01
N MET A 48 -6.99 -6.54 -12.13
CA MET A 48 -5.54 -6.78 -12.09
C MET A 48 -4.77 -5.57 -11.55
N VAL A 49 -5.17 -4.37 -11.97
CA VAL A 49 -4.56 -3.11 -11.53
C VAL A 49 -4.80 -2.87 -10.04
N ILE A 50 -6.01 -3.20 -9.55
CA ILE A 50 -6.32 -3.12 -8.11
C ILE A 50 -5.43 -4.07 -7.31
N LYS A 51 -5.24 -5.31 -7.78
CA LYS A 51 -4.33 -6.25 -7.12
C LYS A 51 -2.89 -5.73 -7.10
N GLU A 52 -2.40 -5.17 -8.20
CA GLU A 52 -1.05 -4.61 -8.23
C GLU A 52 -0.89 -3.41 -7.27
N ALA A 53 -1.92 -2.56 -7.19
CA ALA A 53 -1.95 -1.46 -6.25
C ALA A 53 -1.99 -1.93 -4.79
N GLN A 54 -2.78 -2.98 -4.47
CA GLN A 54 -2.79 -3.61 -3.14
C GLN A 54 -1.40 -4.15 -2.77
N ARG A 55 -0.74 -4.84 -3.70
CA ARG A 55 0.63 -5.33 -3.49
C ARG A 55 1.57 -4.17 -3.23
N SER A 56 1.58 -3.16 -4.10
CA SER A 56 2.42 -1.97 -3.95
C SER A 56 2.20 -1.29 -2.60
N PHE A 57 0.94 -1.13 -2.18
CA PHE A 57 0.58 -0.55 -0.90
C PHE A 57 1.13 -1.34 0.29
N THR A 58 1.00 -2.67 0.30
CA THR A 58 1.56 -3.47 1.41
C THR A 58 3.10 -3.43 1.43
N TYR A 59 3.75 -3.40 0.26
CA TYR A 59 5.22 -3.24 0.18
C TYR A 59 5.68 -1.86 0.66
N LEU A 60 4.96 -0.79 0.32
CA LEU A 60 5.25 0.55 0.81
C LEU A 60 5.19 0.57 2.35
N ASN A 61 4.12 0.03 2.93
CA ASN A 61 3.98 -0.06 4.39
C ASN A 61 5.04 -0.96 5.04
N LEU A 62 5.46 -2.06 4.39
CA LEU A 62 6.54 -2.93 4.87
C LEU A 62 7.86 -2.17 5.03
N TYR A 63 8.15 -1.24 4.13
CA TYR A 63 9.37 -0.42 4.17
C TYR A 63 9.18 0.94 4.85
N GLY A 64 8.04 1.16 5.52
CA GLY A 64 7.76 2.40 6.25
C GLY A 64 7.40 3.60 5.38
N TYR A 65 7.22 3.43 4.08
CA TYR A 65 6.76 4.51 3.20
C TYR A 65 5.28 4.80 3.43
N ILE A 66 4.94 6.08 3.52
CA ILE A 66 3.58 6.51 3.81
C ILE A 66 2.83 6.71 2.52
N THR A 67 1.65 6.10 2.42
CA THR A 67 0.69 6.39 1.35
C THR A 67 -0.39 7.28 1.92
N ASP A 68 -0.59 8.49 1.39
CA ASP A 68 -1.56 9.44 1.92
C ASP A 68 -2.89 9.44 1.14
N ALA A 69 -2.90 8.95 -0.10
CA ALA A 69 -4.12 8.86 -0.91
C ALA A 69 -4.03 7.80 -2.02
N ILE A 70 -5.19 7.40 -2.52
CA ILE A 70 -5.34 6.61 -3.74
C ILE A 70 -5.97 7.48 -4.82
N VAL A 71 -5.41 7.46 -6.03
CA VAL A 71 -5.96 8.16 -7.20
C VAL A 71 -6.60 7.16 -8.14
N CYS A 72 -7.92 7.15 -8.19
CA CYS A 72 -8.70 6.34 -9.10
C CYS A 72 -8.85 7.05 -10.45
N ASN A 73 -8.06 6.61 -11.43
CA ASN A 73 -8.05 7.16 -12.78
C ASN A 73 -9.05 6.45 -13.70
N ARG A 74 -9.52 7.16 -14.74
CA ARG A 74 -10.45 6.69 -15.78
C ARG A 74 -11.84 6.32 -15.25
N ILE A 75 -12.40 7.17 -14.41
CA ILE A 75 -13.79 7.01 -13.95
C ILE A 75 -14.76 7.35 -15.08
N PHE A 76 -15.61 6.41 -15.45
CA PHE A 76 -16.62 6.64 -16.47
C PHE A 76 -17.73 7.57 -15.93
N PRO A 77 -18.24 8.49 -16.77
CA PRO A 77 -19.29 9.40 -16.38
C PRO A 77 -20.60 8.65 -16.10
N SER A 78 -21.38 9.14 -15.14
CA SER A 78 -22.72 8.63 -14.84
C SER A 78 -23.72 9.06 -15.91
N GLY A 79 -24.59 8.16 -16.37
CA GLY A 79 -25.68 8.48 -17.31
C GLY A 79 -26.14 7.28 -18.15
N GLU A 80 -27.28 7.44 -18.83
CA GLU A 80 -27.76 6.47 -19.81
C GLU A 80 -26.93 6.58 -21.11
N GLY A 81 -26.46 5.45 -21.65
CA GLY A 81 -25.70 5.41 -22.90
C GLY A 81 -24.63 4.33 -22.91
N TYR A 82 -23.64 4.49 -23.80
CA TYR A 82 -22.58 3.50 -24.08
C TYR A 82 -21.82 2.99 -22.84
N PHE A 83 -21.72 3.80 -21.78
CA PHE A 83 -20.97 3.46 -20.57
C PHE A 83 -21.80 2.82 -19.45
N SER A 84 -23.12 2.64 -19.58
CA SER A 84 -23.98 2.14 -18.50
C SER A 84 -23.52 0.79 -17.93
N ASP A 85 -23.28 -0.17 -18.81
CA ASP A 85 -22.93 -1.55 -18.41
C ASP A 85 -21.52 -1.61 -17.81
N TRP A 86 -20.61 -0.79 -18.33
CA TRP A 86 -19.24 -0.66 -17.84
C TRP A 86 -19.20 0.05 -16.48
N LYS A 87 -20.14 0.96 -16.23
CA LYS A 87 -20.25 1.71 -14.99
C LYS A 87 -20.66 0.80 -13.84
N GLU A 88 -21.64 -0.09 -14.03
CA GLU A 88 -22.03 -1.06 -13.00
C GLU A 88 -20.88 -1.96 -12.55
N ILE A 89 -20.03 -2.39 -13.50
CA ILE A 89 -18.84 -3.18 -13.19
C ILE A 89 -17.78 -2.31 -12.49
N GLN A 90 -17.58 -1.09 -12.95
CA GLN A 90 -16.65 -0.13 -12.36
C GLN A 90 -17.02 0.19 -10.91
N ASP A 91 -18.30 0.36 -10.60
CA ASP A 91 -18.76 0.68 -9.24
C ASP A 91 -18.43 -0.45 -8.25
N LYS A 92 -18.57 -1.72 -8.66
CA LYS A 92 -18.10 -2.86 -7.84
C LYS A 92 -16.59 -2.84 -7.61
N TYR A 93 -15.81 -2.39 -8.59
CA TYR A 93 -14.38 -2.23 -8.42
C TYR A 93 -14.00 -1.02 -7.56
N LEU A 94 -14.79 0.06 -7.59
CA LEU A 94 -14.62 1.21 -6.71
C LEU A 94 -14.92 0.83 -5.26
N GLU A 95 -15.96 0.05 -5.00
CA GLU A 95 -16.22 -0.53 -3.67
C GLU A 95 -15.06 -1.39 -3.19
N LEU A 96 -14.51 -2.24 -4.08
CA LEU A 96 -13.34 -3.06 -3.74
C LEU A 96 -12.10 -2.21 -3.41
N ILE A 97 -11.86 -1.12 -4.17
CA ILE A 97 -10.76 -0.18 -3.90
C ILE A 97 -10.98 0.47 -2.52
N ASP A 98 -12.18 1.00 -2.28
CA ASP A 98 -12.55 1.62 -1.01
C ASP A 98 -12.29 0.69 0.19
N ASP A 99 -12.78 -0.55 0.14
CA ASP A 99 -12.55 -1.55 1.20
C ASP A 99 -11.07 -1.97 1.35
N SER A 100 -10.29 -1.91 0.28
CA SER A 100 -8.87 -2.31 0.31
C SER A 100 -7.98 -1.25 0.96
N PHE A 101 -8.27 0.02 0.67
CA PHE A 101 -7.37 1.13 1.00
C PHE A 101 -7.88 2.03 2.12
N LYS A 102 -9.11 1.84 2.63
CA LYS A 102 -9.56 2.50 3.87
C LYS A 102 -8.50 2.43 4.97
N PRO A 103 -8.28 3.53 5.71
CA PRO A 103 -9.04 4.78 5.69
C PRO A 103 -8.51 5.86 4.71
N LEU A 104 -7.68 5.50 3.73
CA LEU A 104 -7.09 6.49 2.81
C LEU A 104 -8.15 7.21 1.98
N PRO A 105 -8.01 8.54 1.77
CA PRO A 105 -8.85 9.27 0.84
C PRO A 105 -8.64 8.76 -0.60
N ILE A 106 -9.74 8.70 -1.34
CA ILE A 106 -9.76 8.31 -2.75
C ILE A 106 -10.07 9.53 -3.60
N LEU A 107 -9.10 9.98 -4.39
CA LEU A 107 -9.27 11.02 -5.40
C LEU A 107 -9.72 10.36 -6.70
N THR A 108 -10.57 11.02 -7.48
CA THR A 108 -11.10 10.46 -8.73
C THR A 108 -10.79 11.36 -9.92
N ALA A 109 -10.25 10.77 -10.99
CA ALA A 109 -10.08 11.42 -12.28
C ALA A 109 -11.03 10.81 -13.31
N PRO A 110 -11.84 11.62 -13.99
CA PRO A 110 -12.77 11.12 -15.00
C PRO A 110 -12.02 10.56 -16.21
N TYR A 111 -12.72 9.75 -16.98
CA TYR A 111 -12.27 9.34 -18.29
C TYR A 111 -12.30 10.54 -19.26
N PHE A 112 -11.14 10.93 -19.79
CA PHE A 112 -11.03 11.92 -20.85
C PHE A 112 -11.06 11.22 -22.22
N SER A 113 -11.92 11.70 -23.13
CA SER A 113 -12.02 11.17 -24.50
C SER A 113 -10.85 11.56 -25.40
N HIS A 114 -10.02 12.50 -24.95
CA HIS A 114 -8.83 13.00 -25.64
C HIS A 114 -7.66 13.02 -24.66
N GLU A 115 -6.43 13.08 -25.19
CA GLU A 115 -5.24 13.19 -24.36
C GLU A 115 -5.23 14.50 -23.55
N VAL A 116 -4.82 14.40 -22.28
CA VAL A 116 -4.67 15.54 -21.38
C VAL A 116 -3.33 16.23 -21.69
N LEU A 117 -3.32 17.08 -22.71
CA LEU A 117 -2.14 17.82 -23.16
C LEU A 117 -2.35 19.34 -23.06
N GLY A 118 -1.30 20.03 -22.61
CA GLY A 118 -1.29 21.48 -22.42
C GLY A 118 -1.87 21.92 -21.06
N LEU A 119 -1.55 23.15 -20.66
CA LEU A 119 -1.88 23.69 -19.34
C LEU A 119 -3.39 23.68 -19.05
N GLU A 120 -4.22 24.08 -20.02
CA GLU A 120 -5.68 24.13 -19.84
C GLU A 120 -6.29 22.77 -19.47
N ARG A 121 -5.82 21.69 -20.10
CA ARG A 121 -6.31 20.33 -19.82
C ARG A 121 -5.73 19.77 -18.53
N LEU A 122 -4.50 20.14 -18.19
CA LEU A 122 -3.92 19.81 -16.89
C LEU A 122 -4.68 20.51 -15.76
N ASP A 123 -5.09 21.77 -15.94
CA ASP A 123 -5.94 22.49 -14.99
C ASP A 123 -7.31 21.83 -14.86
N GLU A 124 -7.92 21.39 -15.96
CA GLU A 124 -9.16 20.61 -15.94
C GLU A 124 -9.00 19.31 -15.11
N LEU A 125 -7.92 18.55 -15.34
CA LEU A 125 -7.62 17.34 -14.56
C LEU A 125 -7.38 17.67 -13.07
N ALA A 126 -6.61 18.72 -12.78
CA ALA A 126 -6.32 19.15 -11.41
C ALA A 126 -7.60 19.54 -10.66
N ASN A 127 -8.51 20.26 -11.32
CA ASN A 127 -9.81 20.63 -10.74
C ASN A 127 -10.68 19.41 -10.43
N HIS A 128 -10.65 18.36 -11.26
CA HIS A 128 -11.37 17.12 -10.96
C HIS A 128 -10.75 16.33 -9.81
N LEU A 129 -9.42 16.27 -9.74
CA LEU A 129 -8.72 15.49 -8.72
C LEU A 129 -8.69 16.16 -7.36
N TYR A 130 -8.37 17.45 -7.32
CA TYR A 130 -8.07 18.20 -6.11
C TYR A 130 -9.17 19.21 -5.78
N GLY A 131 -9.79 19.84 -6.78
CA GLY A 131 -10.75 20.92 -6.57
C GLY A 131 -10.10 22.05 -5.76
N GLU A 132 -10.59 22.27 -4.54
CA GLU A 132 -10.03 23.27 -3.61
C GLU A 132 -8.91 22.73 -2.71
N LEU A 133 -8.60 21.43 -2.78
CA LEU A 133 -7.51 20.81 -2.01
C LEU A 133 -6.15 21.25 -2.57
N ASP A 134 -5.19 21.50 -1.68
CA ASP A 134 -3.81 21.73 -2.09
C ASP A 134 -3.15 20.39 -2.46
N PRO A 135 -2.65 20.21 -3.70
CA PRO A 135 -2.02 18.96 -4.11
C PRO A 135 -0.73 18.65 -3.34
N SER A 136 -0.11 19.62 -2.66
CA SER A 136 1.10 19.47 -1.86
C SER A 136 0.84 19.05 -0.41
N GLU A 137 -0.41 19.11 0.06
CA GLU A 137 -0.76 18.66 1.41
C GLU A 137 -0.78 17.14 1.53
N ILE A 138 -0.43 16.63 2.72
CA ILE A 138 -0.53 15.21 3.04
C ILE A 138 -1.97 14.94 3.49
N LEU A 139 -2.72 14.18 2.69
CA LEU A 139 -4.16 14.03 2.89
C LEU A 139 -4.51 13.03 4.00
N PHE A 140 -3.55 12.23 4.44
CA PHE A 140 -3.70 11.27 5.52
C PHE A 140 -2.38 10.97 6.22
N HIS A 141 -2.34 11.18 7.54
CA HIS A 141 -1.15 10.96 8.36
C HIS A 141 -1.19 9.65 9.19
N GLY A 142 -2.29 8.89 9.11
CA GLY A 142 -2.39 7.62 9.83
C GLY A 142 -1.64 6.49 9.13
N LYS A 143 -1.45 5.36 9.82
CA LYS A 143 -1.00 4.11 9.18
C LYS A 143 -2.21 3.27 8.84
N GLY A 144 -2.43 3.01 7.55
CA GLY A 144 -3.50 2.11 7.10
C GLY A 144 -3.31 0.72 7.71
N HIS A 145 -2.10 0.20 7.73
CA HIS A 145 -1.63 -0.93 8.52
C HIS A 145 -0.12 -0.77 8.72
N GLU A 146 0.46 -1.51 9.65
CA GLU A 146 1.89 -1.48 9.94
C GLU A 146 2.46 -2.90 9.90
N ILE A 147 3.65 -3.06 9.34
CA ILE A 147 4.38 -4.33 9.42
C ILE A 147 5.65 -4.08 10.22
N LEU A 148 5.76 -4.72 11.38
CA LEU A 148 6.91 -4.64 12.26
C LEU A 148 7.72 -5.93 12.14
N GLN A 149 9.01 -5.80 11.86
CA GLN A 149 9.93 -6.93 11.94
C GLN A 149 10.24 -7.26 13.41
N ILE A 150 10.20 -8.54 13.75
CA ILE A 150 10.59 -9.09 15.05
C ILE A 150 11.65 -10.18 14.84
N ASP A 151 12.29 -10.64 15.92
CA ASP A 151 13.43 -11.57 15.84
C ASP A 151 13.12 -12.82 14.98
N ASP A 152 11.95 -13.43 15.16
CA ASP A 152 11.53 -14.66 14.48
C ASP A 152 10.48 -14.45 13.37
N GLY A 153 10.32 -13.22 12.86
CA GLY A 153 9.39 -12.95 11.75
C GLY A 153 8.81 -11.54 11.71
N TYR A 154 7.49 -11.43 11.54
CA TYR A 154 6.78 -10.15 11.35
C TYR A 154 5.48 -10.07 12.15
N ILE A 155 5.10 -8.86 12.55
CA ILE A 155 3.78 -8.53 13.08
C ILE A 155 3.10 -7.58 12.09
N LEU A 156 1.98 -8.01 11.50
CA LEU A 156 1.09 -7.13 10.75
C LEU A 156 0.03 -6.57 11.72
N SER A 157 0.11 -5.27 12.00
CA SER A 157 -0.82 -4.53 12.84
C SER A 157 -1.82 -3.75 12.01
N ILE A 158 -3.11 -3.98 12.23
CA ILE A 158 -4.20 -3.36 11.47
C ILE A 158 -5.12 -2.61 12.45
N PRO A 159 -5.19 -1.26 12.37
CA PRO A 159 -6.13 -0.49 13.17
C PRO A 159 -7.58 -0.89 12.86
N LEU A 160 -8.33 -1.15 13.92
CA LEU A 160 -9.72 -1.60 13.90
C LEU A 160 -10.49 -0.85 15.00
N PRO A 161 -10.69 0.48 14.85
CA PRO A 161 -11.21 1.34 15.91
C PRO A 161 -12.65 1.01 16.38
N PHE A 162 -13.39 0.18 15.65
CA PHE A 162 -14.80 -0.13 15.92
C PHE A 162 -15.11 -1.62 16.12
N ALA A 163 -14.10 -2.50 16.14
CA ALA A 163 -14.32 -3.94 16.28
C ALA A 163 -14.40 -4.35 17.76
N THR A 164 -15.41 -5.16 18.12
CA THR A 164 -15.37 -5.96 19.35
C THR A 164 -14.73 -7.31 19.04
N LYS A 165 -14.09 -7.92 20.05
CA LYS A 165 -13.24 -9.12 19.88
C LYS A 165 -14.01 -10.34 19.34
N GLU A 166 -15.32 -10.35 19.46
CA GLU A 166 -16.16 -11.53 19.18
C GLU A 166 -16.45 -11.80 17.69
N GLU A 167 -16.07 -10.91 16.76
CA GLU A 167 -16.46 -11.04 15.34
C GLU A 167 -15.32 -10.86 14.32
N ILE A 168 -14.06 -11.11 14.71
CA ILE A 168 -12.93 -11.04 13.77
C ILE A 168 -12.68 -12.42 13.15
N SER A 169 -12.82 -12.51 11.83
CA SER A 169 -12.39 -13.68 11.06
C SER A 169 -11.23 -13.35 10.13
N LEU A 170 -10.32 -14.31 10.02
CA LEU A 170 -9.11 -14.23 9.21
C LEU A 170 -9.10 -15.42 8.25
N PHE A 171 -8.90 -15.14 6.97
CA PHE A 171 -8.78 -16.15 5.93
C PHE A 171 -7.58 -15.84 5.05
N ARG A 172 -6.61 -16.77 5.01
CA ARG A 172 -5.46 -16.69 4.11
C ARG A 172 -5.66 -17.63 2.94
N ASN A 173 -5.45 -17.13 1.73
CA ASN A 173 -5.45 -17.90 0.50
C ASN A 173 -4.25 -17.50 -0.36
N ASN A 174 -3.24 -18.36 -0.46
CA ASN A 174 -1.96 -18.06 -1.10
C ASN A 174 -1.30 -16.79 -0.51
N ASP A 175 -1.20 -15.74 -1.33
CA ASP A 175 -0.68 -14.42 -0.99
C ASP A 175 -1.75 -13.42 -0.55
N GLU A 176 -3.02 -13.82 -0.50
CA GLU A 176 -4.12 -12.96 -0.06
C GLU A 176 -4.48 -13.24 1.41
N LEU A 177 -4.64 -12.18 2.19
CA LEU A 177 -5.17 -12.20 3.54
C LEU A 177 -6.46 -11.37 3.59
N SER A 178 -7.57 -12.04 3.86
CA SER A 178 -8.87 -11.40 4.11
C SER A 178 -9.12 -11.28 5.61
N ILE A 179 -9.41 -10.06 6.07
CA ILE A 179 -9.84 -9.77 7.43
C ILE A 179 -11.28 -9.25 7.38
N GLN A 180 -12.17 -9.85 8.17
CA GLN A 180 -13.55 -9.41 8.34
C GLN A 180 -13.81 -9.14 9.82
N ALA A 181 -14.38 -7.98 10.15
CA ALA A 181 -14.82 -7.60 11.48
C ALA A 181 -16.18 -6.87 11.40
N GLY A 182 -17.29 -7.56 11.70
CA GLY A 182 -18.63 -7.02 11.50
C GLY A 182 -18.88 -6.63 10.02
N SER A 183 -19.22 -5.38 9.75
CA SER A 183 -19.36 -4.84 8.38
C SER A 183 -18.03 -4.39 7.77
N TRP A 184 -16.96 -4.30 8.55
CA TRP A 184 -15.64 -3.92 8.06
C TRP A 184 -14.96 -5.12 7.41
N ARG A 185 -14.47 -4.91 6.19
CA ARG A 185 -13.74 -5.91 5.42
C ARG A 185 -12.47 -5.28 4.89
N ARG A 186 -11.38 -6.05 4.90
CA ARG A 186 -10.15 -5.68 4.22
C ARG A 186 -9.48 -6.88 3.61
N ASN A 187 -9.05 -6.73 2.36
CA ASN A 187 -8.24 -7.72 1.67
C ASN A 187 -6.85 -7.13 1.44
N LEU A 188 -5.82 -7.86 1.88
CA LEU A 188 -4.42 -7.48 1.72
C LEU A 188 -3.72 -8.52 0.85
N ILE A 189 -2.82 -8.04 -0.01
CA ILE A 189 -1.83 -8.91 -0.66
C ILE A 189 -0.57 -8.85 0.17
N LEU A 190 -0.14 -10.01 0.66
CA LEU A 190 1.03 -10.17 1.51
C LEU A 190 2.33 -10.03 0.69
N PRO A 191 3.34 -9.29 1.20
CA PRO A 191 4.67 -9.28 0.62
C PRO A 191 5.30 -10.66 0.70
N ARG A 192 6.23 -10.99 -0.21
CA ARG A 192 6.90 -12.30 -0.23
C ARG A 192 7.55 -12.65 1.11
N ALA A 193 8.12 -11.64 1.78
CA ALA A 193 8.71 -11.79 3.11
C ALA A 193 7.76 -12.43 4.14
N LEU A 194 6.44 -12.18 4.05
CA LEU A 194 5.44 -12.74 4.95
C LEU A 194 4.89 -14.10 4.45
N LEU A 195 5.12 -14.45 3.18
CA LEU A 195 4.58 -15.70 2.60
C LEU A 195 5.28 -16.93 3.16
N ASP A 196 6.59 -16.83 3.39
CA ASP A 196 7.44 -17.90 3.93
C ASP A 196 7.29 -18.07 5.45
N HIS A 197 6.29 -17.42 6.05
CA HIS A 197 6.00 -17.44 7.48
C HIS A 197 4.58 -17.96 7.72
N GLU A 198 4.40 -18.69 8.82
CA GLU A 198 3.09 -19.18 9.24
C GLU A 198 2.41 -18.17 10.16
N ILE A 199 1.08 -18.08 10.06
CA ILE A 199 0.28 -17.28 10.99
C ILE A 199 0.11 -18.11 12.28
N THR A 200 0.90 -17.81 13.29
CA THR A 200 0.87 -18.56 14.57
C THR A 200 -0.17 -18.00 15.53
N ARG A 201 -0.47 -16.70 15.43
CA ARG A 201 -1.35 -16.00 16.37
C ARG A 201 -1.97 -14.75 15.75
N ALA A 202 -3.20 -14.45 16.15
CA ALA A 202 -3.82 -13.14 15.96
C ALA A 202 -4.36 -12.62 17.30
N LYS A 203 -4.10 -11.34 17.60
CA LYS A 203 -4.51 -10.71 18.86
C LYS A 203 -5.12 -9.34 18.59
N PHE A 204 -6.28 -9.08 19.17
CA PHE A 204 -6.86 -7.75 19.18
C PHE A 204 -6.50 -7.02 20.48
N GLU A 205 -5.63 -6.01 20.40
CA GLU A 205 -5.11 -5.24 21.53
C GLU A 205 -4.96 -3.77 21.10
N SER A 206 -5.26 -2.82 21.99
CA SER A 206 -5.13 -1.37 21.72
C SER A 206 -5.86 -0.89 20.44
N SER A 207 -7.06 -1.42 20.17
CA SER A 207 -7.85 -1.11 18.97
C SER A 207 -7.17 -1.48 17.65
N ALA A 208 -6.24 -2.44 17.67
CA ALA A 208 -5.60 -2.99 16.49
C ALA A 208 -5.57 -4.53 16.52
N LEU A 209 -5.70 -5.14 15.35
CA LEU A 209 -5.47 -6.56 15.15
C LEU A 209 -4.01 -6.79 14.79
N ASN A 210 -3.29 -7.48 15.66
CA ASN A 210 -1.89 -7.88 15.49
C ASN A 210 -1.83 -9.34 15.05
N ILE A 211 -1.33 -9.58 13.85
CA ILE A 211 -1.19 -10.90 13.24
C ILE A 211 0.30 -11.26 13.21
N TYR A 212 0.66 -12.36 13.86
CA TYR A 212 2.04 -12.81 14.02
C TYR A 212 2.37 -13.84 12.93
N PHE A 213 3.32 -13.46 12.08
CA PHE A 213 3.92 -14.29 11.04
C PHE A 213 5.28 -14.75 11.56
N ILE A 214 5.41 -16.03 11.91
CA ILE A 214 6.65 -16.57 12.47
C ILE A 214 7.29 -17.52 11.46
N HIS A 215 8.62 -17.47 11.36
CA HIS A 215 9.37 -18.39 10.54
C HIS A 215 9.35 -19.77 11.20
N THR A 216 8.71 -20.74 10.55
CA THR A 216 8.81 -22.13 10.96
C THR A 216 9.99 -22.73 10.20
N PRO A 217 11.11 -23.08 10.86
CA PRO A 217 12.21 -23.76 10.17
C PRO A 217 11.68 -25.07 9.59
N GLU A 218 11.99 -25.34 8.31
CA GLU A 218 11.63 -26.61 7.69
C GLU A 218 12.24 -27.76 8.50
N GLU A 219 11.40 -28.64 9.05
CA GLU A 219 11.85 -29.95 9.50
C GLU A 219 12.31 -30.73 8.26
N GLY A 220 13.64 -30.80 8.09
CA GLY A 220 14.29 -31.58 7.02
C GLY A 220 14.15 -33.08 7.18
#